data_AF-A0A7C3EWV1-F1
#
_entry.id   AF-A0A7C3EWV1-F1
#
_cell.length_a   1.000
_cell.length_b   1.000
_cell.length_c   1.000
_cell.angle_alpha   90.00
_cell.angle_beta   90.00
_cell.angle_gamma   90.00
#
_symmetry.space_group_name_H-M   'P 1'
#
loop_
_entity.id
_entity.type
_entity.pdbx_description
1 polymer ?
#
loop_
_entity_poly.entity_id
_entity_poly.type
_entity_poly.pdbx_seq_one_letter_code
_entity_poly.pdbx_strand_id
1 'polypeptide(L)' 'MPKIEFGCLATIIGSMPHTDPELTCSRITKYLKDIPGWPQLPKRSFLENMNVQYSEGFPGLVVDTEEKRIFA' A
#
# COMPACT_ATOMS: atom_id res chain seq x y z
N MET A 1 -39.36 -4.83 11.29
CA MET A 1 -38.00 -4.28 11.09
C MET A 1 -37.34 -5.11 10.01
N PRO A 2 -36.74 -4.51 8.97
CA PRO A 2 -35.94 -5.29 8.04
C PRO A 2 -34.77 -5.92 8.81
N LYS A 3 -34.41 -7.16 8.44
CA LYS A 3 -33.29 -7.88 9.04
C LYS A 3 -31.99 -7.22 8.56
N ILE A 4 -31.28 -6.54 9.45
CA ILE A 4 -29.99 -5.91 9.13
C ILE A 4 -28.90 -6.98 9.25
N GLU A 5 -28.12 -7.17 8.19
CA GLU A 5 -26.92 -8.01 8.19
C GLU A 5 -25.71 -7.12 7.89
N PHE A 6 -24.77 -7.06 8.84
CA PHE A 6 -23.67 -6.09 8.80
C PHE A 6 -22.51 -6.45 7.85
N GLY A 7 -22.36 -7.73 7.49
CA GLY A 7 -21.35 -8.17 6.52
C GLY A 7 -19.92 -7.71 6.83
N CYS A 8 -19.46 -7.81 8.08
CA CYS A 8 -18.16 -7.31 8.57
C CYS A 8 -16.93 -7.98 7.92
N LEU A 9 -16.72 -7.77 6.61
CA LEU A 9 -15.64 -8.37 5.83
C LEU A 9 -14.28 -7.72 6.15
N ALA A 10 -13.23 -8.52 6.09
CA ALA A 10 -11.87 -8.09 6.41
C ALA A 10 -11.16 -7.47 5.19
N THR A 11 -10.33 -6.45 5.44
CA THR A 11 -9.43 -5.84 4.45
C THR A 11 -8.19 -5.26 5.14
N ILE A 12 -7.35 -4.53 4.39
CA ILE A 12 -6.14 -3.85 4.89
C ILE A 12 -6.16 -2.35 4.53
N ILE A 13 -5.42 -1.56 5.31
CA ILE A 13 -5.20 -0.14 5.02
C ILE A 13 -4.19 0.06 3.88
N GLY A 14 -3.15 -0.79 3.81
CA GLY A 14 -2.20 -0.80 2.68
C GLY A 14 -0.76 -1.08 3.07
N SER A 15 -0.18 -0.29 3.98
CA SER A 15 1.24 -0.40 4.35
C SER A 15 1.58 -1.71 5.06
N MET A 16 2.62 -2.40 4.60
CA MET A 16 3.05 -3.69 5.13
C MET A 16 4.56 -3.69 5.44
N PRO A 17 5.01 -4.40 6.50
CA PRO A 17 6.42 -4.41 6.92
C PRO A 17 7.30 -5.36 6.08
N HIS A 18 6.74 -5.95 5.02
CA HIS A 18 7.40 -6.96 4.22
C HIS A 18 8.29 -6.30 3.15
N THR A 19 9.27 -7.06 2.66
CA THR A 19 10.19 -6.62 1.60
C THR A 19 10.05 -7.41 0.31
N ASP A 20 9.41 -8.58 0.37
CA ASP A 20 9.13 -9.43 -0.79
C ASP A 20 7.71 -9.14 -1.31
N PRO A 21 7.56 -8.59 -2.53
CA PRO A 21 6.27 -8.26 -3.09
C PRO A 21 5.45 -9.50 -3.47
N GLU A 22 6.08 -10.56 -3.96
CA GLU A 22 5.36 -11.77 -4.40
C GLU A 22 4.80 -12.53 -3.19
N LEU A 23 5.59 -12.67 -2.13
CA LEU A 23 5.13 -13.23 -0.86
C LEU A 23 4.01 -12.38 -0.23
N THR A 24 4.11 -11.05 -0.31
CA THR A 24 3.08 -10.18 0.28
C THR A 24 1.77 -10.27 -0.49
N CYS A 25 1.83 -10.20 -1.82
CA CYS A 25 0.64 -10.31 -2.67
C CYS A 25 -0.02 -11.69 -2.52
N SER A 26 0.75 -12.78 -2.48
CA SER A 26 0.20 -14.12 -2.24
C SER A 26 -0.47 -14.27 -0.87
N ARG A 27 0.06 -13.64 0.18
CA ARG A 27 -0.59 -13.60 1.50
C ARG A 27 -1.89 -12.82 1.47
N ILE A 28 -1.92 -11.68 0.80
CA ILE A 28 -3.13 -10.85 0.67
C ILE A 28 -4.24 -11.63 -0.03
N THR A 29 -3.96 -12.24 -1.19
CA THR A 29 -4.97 -13.02 -1.91
C THR A 29 -5.38 -14.29 -1.16
N LYS A 30 -4.50 -14.85 -0.33
CA LYS A 30 -4.81 -16.00 0.53
C LYS A 30 -5.76 -15.66 1.68
N TYR A 31 -5.55 -14.52 2.36
CA TYR A 31 -6.25 -14.18 3.61
C TYR A 31 -7.40 -13.18 3.43
N LEU A 32 -7.31 -12.24 2.50
CA LEU A 32 -8.30 -11.20 2.23
C LEU A 32 -9.10 -11.53 0.96
N LYS A 33 -9.91 -12.59 1.05
CA LYS A 33 -10.58 -13.16 -0.13
C LYS A 33 -11.67 -12.27 -0.71
N ASP A 34 -12.35 -11.53 0.16
CA ASP A 34 -13.50 -10.72 -0.24
C ASP A 34 -13.08 -9.31 -0.68
N ILE A 35 -12.13 -8.70 0.05
CA ILE A 35 -11.67 -7.33 -0.20
C ILE A 35 -10.13 -7.28 -0.11
N PRO A 36 -9.41 -7.81 -1.11
CA PRO A 36 -7.95 -7.70 -1.15
C PRO A 36 -7.52 -6.24 -1.42
N GLY A 37 -6.39 -5.84 -0.83
CA GLY A 37 -5.81 -4.50 -1.03
C GLY A 37 -4.44 -4.56 -1.70
N TRP A 38 -4.06 -3.52 -2.43
CA TRP A 38 -2.70 -3.39 -2.95
C TRP A 38 -1.74 -3.01 -1.80
N PRO A 39 -0.68 -3.80 -1.53
CA PRO A 39 0.24 -3.48 -0.46
C PRO A 39 1.19 -2.34 -0.86
N GLN A 40 1.50 -1.48 0.09
CA GLN A 40 2.66 -0.58 0.01
C GLN A 40 3.78 -1.17 0.85
N LEU A 41 4.98 -1.30 0.30
CA LEU A 41 6.14 -1.90 0.97
C LEU A 41 7.22 -0.84 1.25
N PRO A 42 7.00 0.13 2.16
CA PRO A 42 7.97 1.20 2.43
C PRO A 42 9.31 0.69 3.00
N LYS A 43 9.36 -0.55 3.50
CA LYS A 43 10.62 -1.21 3.90
C LYS A 43 11.37 -1.83 2.72
N ARG A 44 10.70 -2.14 1.60
CA ARG A 44 11.33 -2.63 0.38
C ARG A 44 12.05 -1.51 -0.35
N SER A 45 11.40 -0.36 -0.52
CA SER A 45 11.96 0.78 -1.25
C SER A 45 11.35 2.09 -0.76
N PHE A 46 12.14 3.16 -0.76
CA PHE A 46 11.65 4.52 -0.52
C PHE A 46 10.63 4.94 -1.59
N LEU A 47 10.71 4.38 -2.79
CA LEU A 47 9.75 4.63 -3.87
C LEU A 47 8.33 4.12 -3.55
N GLU A 48 8.20 3.20 -2.59
CA GLU A 48 6.90 2.71 -2.11
C GLU A 48 6.37 3.49 -0.91
N ASN A 49 7.05 4.58 -0.53
CA ASN A 49 6.45 5.56 0.38
C ASN A 49 5.23 6.20 -0.30
N MET A 50 4.15 6.39 0.45
CA MET A 50 2.90 6.97 -0.04
C MET A 50 3.13 8.28 -0.81
N ASN A 51 3.94 9.20 -0.30
CA ASN A 51 4.15 10.48 -0.96
C ASN A 51 4.89 10.31 -2.29
N VAL A 52 5.90 9.44 -2.34
CA VAL A 52 6.69 9.22 -3.56
C VAL A 52 5.87 8.49 -4.61
N GLN A 53 5.16 7.43 -4.21
CA GLN A 53 4.39 6.59 -5.13
C GLN A 53 3.20 7.34 -5.77
N TYR A 54 2.51 8.20 -5.00
CA TYR A 54 1.33 8.93 -5.50
C TYR A 54 1.65 10.29 -6.14
N SER A 55 2.90 10.76 -6.07
CA SER A 55 3.32 12.03 -6.68
C SER A 55 4.10 11.84 -7.97
N GLU A 56 4.20 10.62 -8.50
CA GLU A 56 4.84 10.36 -9.78
C GLU A 56 4.26 11.26 -10.88
N GLY A 57 5.13 11.99 -11.58
CA GLY A 57 4.74 12.92 -12.65
C GLY A 57 4.32 14.33 -12.19
N PHE A 58 4.34 14.65 -10.89
CA PHE A 58 4.09 16.02 -10.43
C PHE A 58 5.21 16.98 -10.90
N PRO A 59 4.87 18.08 -11.61
CA PRO A 59 5.87 19.05 -12.04
C PRO A 59 6.59 19.71 -10.86
N GLY A 60 7.92 19.86 -10.98
CA GLY A 60 8.76 20.51 -9.97
C GLY A 60 9.11 19.63 -8.77
N LEU A 61 8.56 18.43 -8.66
CA LEU A 61 8.85 17.52 -7.55
C LEU A 61 10.21 16.82 -7.76
N VAL A 62 11.02 16.81 -6.71
CA VAL A 62 12.31 16.11 -6.64
C VAL A 62 12.21 14.98 -5.63
N VAL A 63 12.57 13.77 -6.07
CA VAL A 63 12.69 12.58 -5.23
C VAL A 63 14.16 12.28 -5.01
N ASP A 64 14.64 12.51 -3.80
CA ASP A 64 15.99 12.15 -3.37
C ASP A 64 15.96 10.76 -2.70
N THR A 65 16.40 9.75 -3.44
CA THR A 65 16.43 8.37 -2.95
C THR A 65 17.59 8.07 -2.01
N GLU A 66 18.66 8.86 -2.06
CA GLU A 66 19.83 8.69 -1.18
C GLU A 66 19.49 9.16 0.23
N GLU A 67 18.96 10.39 0.34
CA GLU A 67 18.55 11.00 1.61
C GLU A 67 17.11 10.65 2.01
N LYS A 68 16.38 9.93 1.16
CA LYS A 68 14.97 9.55 1.37
C LYS A 68 14.06 10.75 1.64
N ARG A 69 14.14 11.75 0.76
CA ARG A 69 13.36 12.98 0.84
C ARG A 69 12.57 13.22 -0.44
N ILE A 70 11.47 13.95 -0.28
CA ILE A 70 10.61 14.42 -1.37
C ILE A 70 10.29 15.89 -1.11
N PHE A 71 10.46 16.74 -2.11
CA PHE A 71 10.27 18.20 -2.01
C PHE A 71 9.98 18.78 -3.39
N ALA A 72 9.56 20.04 -3.44
CA ALA A 72 9.36 20.82 -4.66
C ALA A 72 10.06 22.18 -4.50
#